data_AF-A0A6B3HL43-F1
#
_entry.id   AF-A0A6B3HL43-F1
#
_cell.length_a   1.000
_cell.length_b   1.000
_cell.length_c   1.000
_cell.angle_alpha   90.00
_cell.angle_beta   90.00
_cell.angle_gamma   90.00
#
_symmetry.space_group_name_H-M   'P 1'
#
loop_
_entity.id
_entity.type
_entity.pdbx_description
1 polymer ?
#
loop_
_entity_poly.entity_id
_entity_poly.type
_entity_poly.pdbx_seq_one_letter_code
_entity_poly.pdbx_strand_id
1 'polypeptide(L)'
;LKGLYVRVLSRKAPLPWSAYLMGNGCGSGIAPQTFASDLDAGHPVITPVPGTQGDRVVPAVPFPYKVSSEDVEVFNLDMKTTGYDVTWYLELKWSSG
;
A
#
# COMPACT_ATOMS: atom_id res chain seq x y z
N LEU A 1 8.49 -11.32 -7.84
CA LEU A 1 8.17 -10.84 -6.47
C LEU A 1 7.29 -11.87 -5.75
N LYS A 2 7.50 -12.11 -4.46
CA LYS A 2 6.92 -13.25 -3.72
C LYS A 2 6.05 -12.85 -2.52
N GLY A 3 6.20 -11.65 -1.99
CA GLY A 3 5.39 -11.15 -0.87
C GLY A 3 5.84 -9.78 -0.45
N LEU A 4 4.96 -9.05 0.22
CA LEU A 4 5.21 -7.73 0.80
C LEU A 4 4.77 -7.77 2.26
N TYR A 5 5.58 -7.20 3.15
CA TYR A 5 5.32 -7.20 4.59
C TYR A 5 5.57 -5.80 5.14
N VAL A 6 4.69 -5.37 6.06
CA VAL A 6 4.84 -4.10 6.78
C VAL A 6 5.50 -4.32 8.13
N ARG A 7 6.41 -3.43 8.50
CA ARG A 7 7.10 -3.43 9.79
C ARG A 7 6.96 -2.07 10.44
N VAL A 8 6.39 -2.04 11.64
CA VAL A 8 6.31 -0.83 12.45
C VAL A 8 7.51 -0.79 13.38
N LEU A 9 8.28 0.30 13.29
CA LEU A 9 9.45 0.56 14.12
C LEU A 9 9.07 1.31 15.39
N SER A 10 8.16 2.29 15.30
CA SER A 10 7.70 3.03 16.47
C SER A 10 6.30 3.63 16.29
N ARG A 11 5.62 3.84 17.41
CA ARG A 11 4.36 4.60 17.51
C ARG A 11 4.51 5.65 18.58
N LYS A 12 4.18 6.90 18.25
CA LYS A 12 4.21 8.04 19.17
C LYS A 12 2.86 8.72 19.20
N ALA A 13 2.65 9.58 20.20
CA ALA A 13 1.50 10.48 20.22
C ALA A 13 1.41 11.24 18.88
N PRO A 14 0.19 11.46 18.35
CA PRO A 14 0.03 12.18 17.10
C PRO A 14 0.59 13.59 17.25
N LEU A 15 1.09 14.14 16.14
CA LEU A 15 1.65 15.48 16.16
C LEU A 15 0.55 16.51 16.50
N PRO A 16 0.87 17.61 17.19
CA PRO A 16 -0.12 18.57 17.70
C PRO A 16 -0.75 19.45 16.60
N TRP A 17 -0.59 19.10 15.33
CA TRP A 17 -1.06 19.85 14.18
C TRP A 17 -1.86 18.95 13.24
N SER A 18 -2.84 19.55 12.56
CA SER A 18 -3.68 18.84 11.61
C SER A 18 -2.87 18.39 10.39
N ALA A 19 -2.98 17.12 10.04
CA ALA A 19 -2.58 16.61 8.73
C ALA A 19 -3.74 16.78 7.75
N TYR A 20 -3.45 17.25 6.54
CA TYR A 20 -4.43 17.38 5.47
C TYR A 20 -4.16 16.31 4.41
N LEU A 21 -5.17 15.47 4.16
CA LEU A 21 -5.14 14.57 3.02
C LEU A 21 -5.44 15.38 1.76
N MET A 22 -4.46 15.51 0.87
CA MET A 22 -4.71 16.06 -0.45
C MET A 22 -5.49 15.02 -1.26
N GLY A 23 -6.68 15.39 -1.69
CA GLY A 23 -7.65 14.49 -2.31
C GLY A 23 -7.11 13.78 -3.54
N ASN A 24 -7.82 12.72 -3.96
CA ASN A 24 -7.48 11.91 -5.13
C ASN A 24 -7.11 12.79 -6.33
N GLY A 25 -5.86 12.68 -6.79
CA GLY A 25 -5.41 13.39 -7.98
C GLY A 25 -6.25 13.00 -9.21
N CYS A 26 -6.33 13.90 -10.19
CA CYS A 26 -6.96 13.61 -11.49
C CYS A 26 -6.03 12.69 -12.30
N GLY A 27 -5.95 11.42 -11.92
CA GLY A 27 -5.24 10.36 -12.63
C GLY A 27 -6.24 9.50 -13.38
N SER A 28 -6.23 9.56 -14.70
CA SER A 28 -7.09 8.78 -15.60
C SER A 28 -7.06 7.29 -15.26
N GLY A 29 -8.15 6.76 -14.67
CA GLY A 29 -8.74 5.42 -14.86
C GLY A 29 -7.88 4.15 -14.74
N ILE A 30 -6.58 4.25 -14.56
CA ILE A 30 -5.71 3.12 -14.24
C ILE A 30 -5.88 2.91 -12.75
N ALA A 31 -6.47 1.78 -12.37
CA ALA A 31 -6.41 1.30 -11.00
C ALA A 31 -5.07 0.55 -10.85
N PRO A 32 -4.00 1.19 -10.33
CA PRO A 32 -2.78 0.47 -10.03
C PRO A 32 -3.06 -0.59 -8.98
N GLN A 33 -2.15 -1.55 -8.87
CA GLN A 33 -2.24 -2.57 -7.85
C GLN A 33 -2.05 -1.93 -6.46
N THR A 34 -3.16 -1.68 -5.77
CA THR A 34 -3.15 -1.06 -4.44
C THR A 34 -3.02 -2.12 -3.36
N PHE A 35 -2.15 -1.86 -2.40
CA PHE A 35 -2.09 -2.56 -1.13
C PHE A 35 -2.38 -1.58 0.01
N ALA A 36 -3.20 -2.01 0.97
CA ALA A 36 -3.54 -1.20 2.13
C ALA A 36 -3.11 -1.87 3.43
N SER A 37 -2.77 -1.04 4.41
CA SER A 37 -2.54 -1.47 5.79
C SER A 37 -3.00 -0.39 6.75
N ASP A 38 -3.62 -0.82 7.85
CA ASP A 38 -3.86 0.02 9.02
C ASP A 38 -2.63 -0.07 9.94
N LEU A 39 -1.92 1.04 10.09
CA LEU A 39 -0.72 1.13 10.92
C LEU A 39 -1.03 1.30 12.42
N ASP A 40 -2.27 1.64 12.76
CA ASP A 40 -2.74 1.74 14.15
C ASP A 40 -3.06 0.36 14.74
N ALA A 41 -3.36 -0.62 13.88
CA ALA A 41 -3.69 -1.99 14.27
C ALA A 41 -2.56 -2.65 15.08
N GLY A 42 -2.88 -3.47 16.10
CA GLY A 42 -1.88 -4.16 16.93
C GLY A 42 -0.87 -4.98 16.11
N HIS A 43 -1.34 -5.64 15.06
CA HIS A 43 -0.53 -6.34 14.06
C HIS A 43 -0.93 -5.88 12.66
N PRO A 44 -0.27 -4.84 12.12
CA PRO A 44 -0.55 -4.36 10.77
C PRO A 44 -0.27 -5.45 9.73
N VAL A 45 -1.22 -5.65 8.83
CA VAL A 45 -1.09 -6.58 7.70
C VAL A 45 -1.35 -5.79 6.43
N ILE A 46 -0.45 -5.98 5.47
CA ILE A 46 -0.61 -5.40 4.14
C ILE A 46 -1.43 -6.34 3.26
N THR A 47 -2.52 -5.82 2.68
CA THR A 47 -3.51 -6.61 1.93
C THR A 47 -3.78 -5.97 0.57
N PRO A 48 -3.91 -6.76 -0.51
CA PRO A 48 -4.26 -6.22 -1.81
C PRO A 48 -5.72 -5.76 -1.81
N VAL A 49 -5.99 -4.63 -2.45
CA VAL A 49 -7.31 -3.99 -2.48
C VAL A 49 -7.87 -4.03 -3.90
N PRO A 50 -9.16 -4.38 -4.09
CA PRO A 50 -9.80 -4.29 -5.40
C PRO A 50 -9.77 -2.86 -5.93
N GLY A 51 -9.43 -2.71 -7.21
CA GLY A 51 -9.47 -1.45 -7.91
C GLY A 51 -10.83 -1.16 -8.53
N THR A 52 -10.98 0.03 -9.11
CA THR A 52 -12.18 0.43 -9.87
C THR A 52 -11.78 1.07 -11.20
N GLN A 53 -12.37 0.61 -12.29
CA GLN A 53 -12.19 1.14 -13.64
C GLN A 53 -13.56 1.52 -14.21
N GLY A 54 -13.91 2.82 -14.18
CA GLY A 54 -15.27 3.27 -14.47
C GLY A 54 -16.25 2.64 -13.46
N ASP A 55 -17.29 1.96 -13.94
CA ASP A 55 -18.26 1.26 -13.10
C ASP A 55 -17.86 -0.18 -12.76
N ARG A 56 -16.68 -0.64 -13.23
CA ARG A 56 -16.21 -2.02 -13.06
C ARG A 56 -15.26 -2.16 -11.88
N VAL A 57 -15.51 -3.13 -11.02
CA VAL A 57 -14.54 -3.58 -10.01
C VAL A 57 -13.45 -4.43 -10.68
N VAL A 58 -12.19 -4.06 -10.45
CA VAL A 58 -11.01 -4.83 -10.82
C VAL A 58 -10.59 -5.65 -9.60
N PRO A 59 -10.61 -6.99 -9.66
CA PRO A 59 -10.26 -7.81 -8.52
C PRO A 59 -8.83 -7.55 -8.04
N ALA A 60 -8.64 -7.58 -6.72
CA ALA A 60 -7.32 -7.62 -6.11
C ALA A 60 -6.55 -8.86 -6.57
N VAL A 61 -5.29 -8.69 -6.92
CA VAL A 61 -4.38 -9.81 -7.22
C VAL A 61 -3.42 -9.97 -6.03
N PRO A 62 -3.31 -11.15 -5.40
CA PRO A 62 -2.30 -11.38 -4.38
C PRO A 62 -0.94 -11.71 -5.02
N PHE A 63 0.14 -11.64 -4.23
CA PHE A 63 1.43 -12.20 -4.64
C PHE A 63 1.30 -13.69 -5.01
N PRO A 64 2.11 -14.21 -5.96
CA PRO A 64 3.32 -13.60 -6.52
C PRO A 64 3.12 -12.80 -7.83
N TYR A 65 4.07 -11.89 -8.11
CA TYR A 65 4.18 -11.15 -9.38
C TYR A 65 5.47 -11.51 -10.13
N LYS A 66 5.48 -11.30 -11.44
CA LYS A 66 6.68 -11.39 -12.29
C LYS A 66 6.98 -10.00 -12.85
N VAL A 67 8.26 -9.68 -12.99
CA VAL A 67 8.73 -8.41 -13.56
C VAL A 67 9.90 -8.69 -14.48
N SER A 68 10.10 -7.83 -15.47
CA SER A 68 11.27 -7.82 -16.35
C SER A 68 11.71 -6.38 -16.63
N SER A 69 12.77 -6.19 -17.42
CA SER A 69 13.17 -4.85 -17.87
C SER A 69 12.13 -4.18 -18.78
N GLU A 70 11.26 -4.96 -19.41
CA GLU A 70 10.21 -4.48 -20.33
C GLU A 70 8.81 -4.49 -19.69
N ASP A 71 8.66 -5.15 -18.55
CA ASP A 71 7.40 -5.32 -17.83
C ASP A 71 7.61 -5.03 -16.34
N VAL A 72 7.48 -3.75 -15.99
CA VAL A 72 7.70 -3.24 -14.64
C VAL A 72 6.40 -3.26 -13.83
N GLU A 73 6.52 -3.52 -12.53
CA GLU A 73 5.38 -3.51 -11.61
C GLU A 73 5.41 -2.26 -10.72
N VAL A 74 4.28 -1.59 -10.58
CA VAL A 74 4.09 -0.43 -9.68
C VAL A 74 3.03 -0.76 -8.64
N PHE A 75 3.43 -0.75 -7.36
CA PHE A 75 2.51 -0.91 -6.24
C PHE A 75 2.11 0.43 -5.65
N ASN A 76 0.80 0.68 -5.58
CA ASN A 76 0.26 1.78 -4.82
C ASN A 76 0.05 1.35 -3.35
N LEU A 77 0.37 2.23 -2.40
CA LEU A 77 0.37 1.90 -0.98
C LEU A 77 -0.52 2.86 -0.19
N ASP A 78 -1.64 2.34 0.30
CA ASP A 78 -2.59 3.09 1.14
C ASP A 78 -2.32 2.75 2.62
N MET A 79 -1.42 3.52 3.22
CA MET A 79 -0.92 3.30 4.57
C MET A 79 -1.59 4.28 5.54
N LYS A 80 -2.56 3.80 6.30
CA LYS A 80 -3.40 4.66 7.14
C LYS A 80 -2.90 4.68 8.59
N THR A 81 -2.85 5.87 9.17
CA THR A 81 -2.73 6.13 10.60
C THR A 81 -3.67 7.27 10.98
N THR A 82 -4.27 7.20 12.16
CA THR A 82 -5.15 8.24 12.70
C THR A 82 -4.84 8.58 14.15
N GLY A 83 -4.41 7.59 14.93
CA GLY A 83 -4.13 7.75 16.37
C GLY A 83 -2.65 7.98 16.70
N TYR A 84 -1.74 7.79 15.75
CA TYR A 84 -0.30 7.77 16.04
C TYR A 84 0.55 8.48 14.97
N ASP A 85 1.68 9.02 15.39
CA ASP A 85 2.83 9.22 14.50
C ASP A 85 3.61 7.90 14.40
N VAL A 86 3.68 7.31 13.21
CA VAL A 86 4.18 5.95 13.00
C VAL A 86 5.42 5.96 12.12
N THR A 87 6.51 5.39 12.62
CA THR A 87 7.68 5.05 11.80
C THR A 87 7.58 3.61 11.36
N TRP A 88 7.66 3.35 10.05
CA TRP A 88 7.47 2.03 9.47
C TRP A 88 8.29 1.85 8.18
N TYR A 89 8.44 0.60 7.74
CA TYR A 89 9.04 0.25 6.46
C TYR A 89 8.39 -1.01 5.86
N LEU A 90 8.71 -1.29 4.59
CA LEU A 90 8.26 -2.49 3.89
C LEU A 90 9.41 -3.45 3.61
N GLU A 91 9.13 -4.73 3.72
CA GLU A 91 10.00 -5.82 3.30
C GLU A 91 9.40 -6.47 2.06
N LEU A 92 10.08 -6.37 0.92
CA LEU A 92 9.69 -7.04 -0.32
C LEU A 92 10.48 -8.35 -0.45
N LYS A 93 9.78 -9.49 -0.39
CA LYS A 93 10.37 -10.80 -0.68
C LYS A 93 10.43 -11.01 -2.19
N TRP A 94 11.61 -11.27 -2.73
CA TRP A 94 11.81 -11.50 -4.15
C TRP A 94 12.82 -12.63 -4.41
N SER A 95 12.83 -13.09 -5.65
CA SER A 95 13.79 -14.06 -6.18
C SER A 95 13.97 -13.75 -7.66
N SER A 96 15.19 -13.83 -8.16
CA SER A 96 15.50 -13.77 -9.59
C SER A 96 16.02 -15.13 -10.04
N GLY A 97 15.77 -15.47 -11.30
CA GLY A 97 16.36 -16.60 -12.00
C GLY A 97 16.80 -16.16 -13.37
#